data_AF-A0A2D6MB59-F1
#
_entry.id   AF-A0A2D6MB59-F1
#
_cell.length_a   1.000
_cell.length_b   1.000
_cell.length_c   1.000
_cell.angle_alpha   90.00
_cell.angle_beta   90.00
_cell.angle_gamma   90.00
#
_symmetry.space_group_name_H-M   'P 1'
#
loop_
_entity.id
_entity.type
_entity.pdbx_description
1 polymer ?
#
loop_
_entity_poly.entity_id
_entity_poly.type
_entity_poly.pdbx_seq_one_letter_code
_entity_poly.pdbx_strand_id
1 'polypeptide(L)'
;MTERINSNLADHRHHSKYVSHQDVIHKCFLTYYGELFKNMPFQWYVQNIHDSCSRKGFQIPLEEVEFTVKHFLKNEGRDVCPHCMDKQQ
;
A
#
# COMPACT_ATOMS: atom_id res chain seq x y z
N MET A 1 -9.92 -12.40 49.87
CA MET A 1 -9.87 -13.12 48.59
C MET A 1 -9.38 -12.16 47.53
N THR A 2 -8.31 -12.56 46.87
CA THR A 2 -7.37 -11.76 46.08
C THR A 2 -7.82 -11.69 44.61
N GLU A 3 -7.72 -10.49 44.02
CA GLU A 3 -7.54 -10.15 42.59
C GLU A 3 -8.47 -10.73 41.50
N ARG A 4 -9.03 -9.85 40.66
CA ARG A 4 -8.46 -9.55 39.32
C ARG A 4 -9.30 -8.51 38.57
N ILE A 5 -8.63 -7.42 38.22
CA ILE A 5 -9.02 -6.47 37.19
C ILE A 5 -9.08 -7.22 35.86
N ASN A 6 -10.15 -7.04 35.08
CA ASN A 6 -10.12 -7.28 33.63
C ASN A 6 -10.88 -6.15 32.92
N SER A 7 -10.26 -4.97 32.95
CA SER A 7 -10.36 -3.97 31.89
C SER A 7 -9.68 -4.54 30.64
N ASN A 8 -10.41 -5.23 29.77
CA ASN A 8 -10.00 -5.65 28.41
C ASN A 8 -11.20 -6.44 27.86
N LEU A 9 -11.89 -6.05 26.80
CA LEU A 9 -11.39 -5.51 25.55
C LEU A 9 -12.36 -4.44 25.07
N ALA A 10 -11.96 -3.17 25.13
CA ALA A 10 -12.46 -2.21 24.17
C ALA A 10 -12.20 -2.84 22.79
N ASP A 11 -13.28 -3.03 22.06
CA ASP A 11 -13.37 -3.62 20.74
C ASP A 11 -12.59 -2.75 19.74
N HIS A 12 -11.26 -2.76 19.84
CA HIS A 12 -10.35 -2.31 18.82
C HIS A 12 -10.28 -3.39 17.74
N ARG A 13 -11.44 -3.87 17.28
CA ARG A 13 -11.58 -4.36 15.90
C ARG A 13 -11.18 -3.18 15.02
N HIS A 14 -9.88 -3.07 14.77
CA HIS A 14 -9.27 -2.28 13.72
C HIS A 14 -10.23 -2.34 12.54
N HIS A 15 -10.74 -1.20 12.08
CA HIS A 15 -11.67 -1.12 10.96
C HIS A 15 -10.98 -1.61 9.67
N SER A 16 -10.74 -2.92 9.53
CA SER A 16 -10.08 -3.56 8.40
C SER A 16 -11.02 -3.72 7.19
N LYS A 17 -12.11 -2.94 7.17
CA LYS A 17 -13.11 -3.02 6.12
C LYS A 17 -12.64 -2.14 4.97
N TYR A 18 -12.07 -2.81 3.97
CA TYR A 18 -11.77 -2.32 2.62
C TYR A 18 -10.52 -1.42 2.53
N VAL A 19 -9.34 -2.01 2.71
CA VAL A 19 -8.12 -1.40 2.14
C VAL A 19 -8.16 -1.64 0.63
N SER A 20 -8.15 -0.57 -0.17
CA SER A 20 -8.18 -0.69 -1.63
C SER A 20 -6.88 -1.35 -2.14
N HIS A 21 -6.95 -2.05 -3.27
CA HIS A 21 -5.75 -2.58 -3.92
C HIS A 21 -4.73 -1.46 -4.21
N GLN A 22 -5.20 -0.28 -4.62
CA GLN A 22 -4.36 0.89 -4.83
C GLN A 22 -3.60 1.31 -3.57
N ASP A 23 -4.24 1.28 -2.39
CA ASP A 23 -3.58 1.60 -1.11
C ASP A 23 -2.51 0.57 -0.74
N VAL A 24 -2.81 -0.72 -0.98
CA VAL A 24 -1.83 -1.80 -0.74
C VAL A 24 -0.63 -1.63 -1.67
N ILE A 25 -0.90 -1.43 -2.96
CA ILE A 25 0.13 -1.21 -3.99
C ILE A 25 0.96 0.03 -3.63
N HIS A 26 0.33 1.13 -3.22
CA HIS A 26 1.03 2.37 -2.85
C HIS A 26 1.96 2.16 -1.66
N LYS A 27 1.50 1.49 -0.59
CA LYS A 27 2.36 1.18 0.57
C LYS A 27 3.55 0.29 0.20
N CYS A 28 3.32 -0.70 -0.67
CA CYS A 28 4.40 -1.53 -1.20
C CYS A 28 5.35 -0.72 -2.09
N PHE A 29 4.82 0.16 -2.94
CA PHE A 29 5.59 1.05 -3.81
C PHE A 29 6.54 1.94 -3.00
N LEU A 30 6.06 2.61 -1.95
CA LEU A 30 6.89 3.48 -1.09
C LEU A 30 8.08 2.77 -0.41
N THR A 31 8.03 1.44 -0.28
CA THR A 31 9.16 0.66 0.26
C THR A 31 10.32 0.58 -0.73
N TYR A 32 10.01 0.58 -2.03
CA TYR A 32 10.99 0.53 -3.12
C TYR A 32 11.24 1.91 -3.72
N TYR A 33 10.32 2.85 -3.52
CA TYR A 33 10.37 4.17 -4.09
C TYR A 33 11.09 5.14 -3.13
N GLY A 34 12.42 5.06 -3.14
CA GLY A 34 13.32 5.90 -2.35
C GLY A 34 14.71 6.00 -3.01
N GLU A 35 15.61 6.82 -2.44
CA GLU A 35 16.94 7.13 -3.01
C GLU A 35 17.75 5.91 -3.48
N LEU A 36 17.59 4.77 -2.80
CA LEU A 36 18.32 3.54 -3.08
C LEU A 36 17.94 2.86 -4.40
N PHE A 37 16.74 3.10 -4.92
CA PHE A 37 16.22 2.35 -6.08
C PHE A 37 15.67 3.25 -7.19
N LYS A 38 15.89 4.57 -7.15
CA LYS A 38 15.35 5.54 -8.13
C LYS A 38 15.63 5.21 -9.61
N ASN A 39 16.69 4.46 -9.89
CA ASN A 39 17.10 4.11 -11.26
C ASN A 39 16.71 2.68 -11.68
N MET A 40 15.83 2.01 -10.92
CA MET A 40 15.38 0.67 -11.28
C MET A 40 14.40 0.68 -12.45
N PRO A 41 14.42 -0.33 -13.34
CA PRO A 41 13.51 -0.38 -14.47
C PRO A 41 12.06 -0.58 -13.98
N PHE A 42 11.09 -0.05 -14.74
CA PHE A 42 9.66 -0.15 -14.43
C PHE A 42 9.21 -1.58 -14.05
N GLN A 43 9.60 -2.57 -14.85
CA GLN A 43 9.26 -3.97 -14.63
C GLN A 43 9.81 -4.52 -13.31
N TRP A 44 10.94 -3.98 -12.81
CA TRP A 44 11.47 -4.36 -11.51
C TRP A 44 10.56 -3.87 -10.38
N TYR A 45 10.01 -2.66 -10.47
CA TYR A 45 9.02 -2.17 -9.50
C TYR A 45 7.77 -3.04 -9.51
N VAL A 46 7.20 -3.31 -10.68
CA VAL A 46 5.98 -4.12 -10.83
C VAL A 46 6.14 -5.49 -10.17
N GLN A 47 7.22 -6.21 -10.49
CA GLN A 47 7.47 -7.53 -9.93
C GLN A 47 7.66 -7.50 -8.42
N ASN A 48 8.51 -6.61 -7.91
CA ASN A 48 8.81 -6.55 -6.47
C ASN A 48 7.59 -6.14 -5.64
N ILE A 49 6.77 -5.22 -6.17
CA ILE A 49 5.54 -4.76 -5.52
C ILE A 49 4.49 -5.87 -5.53
N HIS A 50 4.29 -6.55 -6.66
CA HIS A 50 3.39 -7.70 -6.76
C HIS A 50 3.77 -8.81 -5.78
N ASP A 51 5.06 -9.16 -5.71
CA ASP A 51 5.55 -10.18 -4.79
C ASP A 51 5.40 -9.74 -3.32
N SER A 52 5.57 -8.44 -3.04
CA SER A 52 5.35 -7.86 -1.71
C SER A 52 3.88 -7.92 -1.29
N CYS A 53 2.95 -7.61 -2.21
CA CYS A 53 1.52 -7.75 -1.98
C CYS A 53 1.15 -9.21 -1.70
N SER A 54 1.68 -10.13 -2.51
CA SER A 54 1.47 -11.57 -2.37
C SER A 54 1.98 -12.12 -1.03
N ARG A 55 3.19 -11.73 -0.60
CA ARG A 55 3.74 -12.11 0.72
C ARG A 55 2.92 -11.59 1.90
N LYS A 56 2.16 -10.51 1.70
CA LYS A 56 1.26 -9.93 2.70
C LYS A 56 -0.15 -10.53 2.64
N GLY A 57 -0.39 -11.50 1.76
CA GLY A 57 -1.67 -12.20 1.62
C GLY A 57 -2.67 -11.53 0.68
N PHE A 58 -2.26 -10.51 -0.09
CA PHE A 58 -3.12 -9.87 -1.08
C PHE A 58 -2.92 -10.50 -2.46
N GLN A 59 -4.02 -10.98 -3.06
CA GLN A 59 -4.03 -11.53 -4.41
C GLN A 59 -4.44 -10.46 -5.42
N ILE A 60 -3.53 -9.52 -5.69
CA ILE A 60 -3.77 -8.42 -6.63
C ILE A 60 -3.28 -8.86 -8.02
N PRO A 61 -4.10 -8.77 -9.09
CA PRO A 61 -3.66 -9.06 -10.44
C PRO A 61 -2.43 -8.25 -10.85
N LEU A 62 -1.48 -8.88 -11.55
CA LEU A 62 -0.25 -8.22 -12.00
C LEU A 62 -0.55 -6.99 -12.88
N GLU A 63 -1.57 -7.06 -13.73
CA GLU A 63 -2.02 -5.95 -14.59
C GLU A 63 -2.48 -4.73 -13.79
N GLU A 64 -3.14 -4.95 -12.65
CA GLU A 64 -3.59 -3.89 -11.75
C GLU A 64 -2.41 -3.23 -11.02
N VAL A 65 -1.42 -4.04 -10.61
CA VAL A 65 -0.16 -3.54 -10.07
C VAL A 65 0.58 -2.71 -11.13
N GLU A 66 0.69 -3.21 -12.36
CA GLU A 66 1.35 -2.53 -13.46
C GLU A 66 0.72 -1.17 -13.75
N PHE A 67 -0.61 -1.13 -13.91
CA PHE A 67 -1.36 0.10 -14.15
C PHE A 67 -1.12 1.13 -13.04
N THR A 68 -1.22 0.70 -11.79
CA THR A 68 -1.11 1.56 -10.61
C THR A 68 0.32 2.08 -10.41
N VAL A 69 1.34 1.22 -10.55
CA VAL A 69 2.75 1.62 -10.47
C VAL A 69 3.11 2.59 -11.59
N LYS A 70 2.59 2.36 -12.81
CA LYS A 70 2.77 3.28 -13.94
C LYS A 70 2.14 4.64 -13.66
N HIS A 71 1.00 4.68 -12.99
CA HIS A 71 0.36 5.91 -12.56
C HIS A 71 1.23 6.67 -11.53
N PHE A 72 1.77 5.99 -10.52
CA PHE A 72 2.63 6.61 -9.51
C PHE A 72 3.94 7.16 -10.08
N LEU A 73 4.64 6.37 -10.91
CA LEU A 73 5.89 6.82 -11.55
C LEU A 73 5.68 7.96 -12.55
N LYS A 74 4.50 8.05 -13.19
CA LYS A 74 4.16 9.19 -14.07
C LYS A 74 3.81 10.47 -13.31
N ASN A 75 3.29 10.33 -12.09
CA ASN A 75 2.99 11.45 -11.20
C ASN A 75 4.22 11.88 -10.39
N GLU A 76 5.35 11.20 -10.56
CA GLU A 76 6.63 11.55 -9.97
C GLU A 76 7.05 12.96 -10.42
N GLY A 77 7.21 13.88 -9.47
CA GLY A 77 7.54 15.29 -9.73
C GLY A 77 6.34 16.24 -9.80
N ARG A 78 5.10 15.75 -9.64
CA ARG A 78 3.96 16.61 -9.29
C ARG A 78 3.79 16.55 -7.77
N ASP A 79 3.71 17.70 -7.11
CA ASP A 79 3.29 17.81 -5.71
C ASP A 79 1.82 17.38 -5.56
N VAL A 80 1.55 16.09 -5.76
CA VAL A 80 0.23 15.51 -5.56
C VAL A 80 0.12 15.23 -4.07
N CYS A 81 -0.31 16.25 -3.35
CA CYS A 81 -0.63 16.12 -1.94
C CYS A 81 -1.72 15.04 -1.70
N PRO A 82 -1.83 14.51 -0.47
CA PRO A 82 -2.77 13.44 -0.14
C PRO A 82 -4.25 13.77 -0.48
N HIS A 83 -4.63 15.05 -0.47
CA HIS A 83 -6.00 15.48 -0.74
C HIS A 83 -6.41 15.46 -2.24
N CYS A 84 -5.46 15.23 -3.14
CA CYS A 84 -5.73 15.17 -4.59
C CYS A 84 -5.94 13.75 -5.10
N MET A 85 -5.58 12.72 -4.33
CA MET A 85 -5.82 11.31 -4.68
C MET A 85 -7.30 10.91 -4.49
N ASP A 86 -8.02 11.55 -3.54
CA ASP A 86 -9.42 11.20 -3.19
C ASP A 86 -10.50 11.79 -4.13
N LYS A 87 -10.15 12.61 -5.13
CA LYS A 87 -11.13 13.32 -5.98
C LYS A 87 -11.41 12.68 -7.34
N GLN A 88 -10.97 11.45 -7.58
CA GLN A 88 -11.21 10.73 -8.84
C GLN A 88 -12.16 9.52 -8.68
N GLN A 89 -12.89 9.43 -7.56
CA GLN A 89 -14.02 8.50 -7.39
C GLN A 89 -15.33 9.11 -7.88
#